data_AF-S7U9B2-F1
#
_entry.id   AF-S7U9B2-F1
#
_cell.length_a   1.000
_cell.length_b   1.000
_cell.length_c   1.000
_cell.angle_alpha   90.00
_cell.angle_beta   90.00
_cell.angle_gamma   90.00
#
_symmetry.space_group_name_H-M   'P 1'
#
loop_
_entity.id
_entity.type
_entity.pdbx_description
1 polymer ?
#
loop_
_entity_poly.entity_id
_entity_poly.type
_entity_poly.pdbx_seq_one_letter_code
_entity_poly.pdbx_strand_id
1 'polypeptide(L)'
;MQRIKTILAMALLALLLCAGSAFAQPTLGPGFNFITFTNFENRIPVEGDNDLILPGDIFYGIARIDAIDWASTPVSPDWIPTLNTQYLQGYFFTQVASVTPVNDDQVIIIFETPTVSDPYGVISDADLAQGVVLKWFESNTPLMFTSEAASVASATDGSLWLSLSIEDGYWWSLALPSAAGLGANTLVADSFYGLNAVDGSASSGLIQINDPIEDLFDLDVNFYGQAKVFTSDPNNPTGAFWEFYSSDPAVVATPEPGTLLILGSGLLGLAASRRRRNKA
;
A
#
# COMPACT_ATOMS: atom_id res chain seq x y z
N MET A 1 -23.85 49.18 0.94
CA MET A 1 -22.92 48.68 1.97
C MET A 1 -23.39 47.39 2.67
N GLN A 2 -24.65 47.28 3.10
CA GLN A 2 -25.16 46.10 3.82
C GLN A 2 -24.97 44.76 3.06
N ARG A 3 -25.34 44.69 1.77
CA ARG A 3 -25.21 43.45 0.97
C ARG A 3 -23.77 42.91 0.88
N ILE A 4 -22.76 43.78 0.91
CA ILE A 4 -21.35 43.37 0.85
C ILE A 4 -20.91 42.72 2.16
N LYS A 5 -21.38 43.22 3.30
CA LYS A 5 -21.09 42.63 4.62
C LYS A 5 -21.70 41.24 4.76
N THR A 6 -22.91 41.03 4.22
CA THR A 6 -23.60 39.73 4.26
C THR A 6 -22.89 38.66 3.43
N ILE A 7 -22.44 39.01 2.21
CA ILE A 7 -21.72 38.08 1.33
C ILE A 7 -20.36 37.69 1.92
N LEU A 8 -19.64 38.65 2.51
CA LEU A 8 -18.34 38.38 3.15
C LEU A 8 -18.47 37.45 4.36
N ALA A 9 -19.51 37.65 5.18
CA ALA A 9 -19.77 36.81 6.34
C ALA A 9 -20.16 35.37 5.94
N MET A 10 -20.97 35.20 4.89
CA MET A 10 -21.30 33.85 4.38
C MET A 10 -20.09 33.14 3.78
N ALA A 11 -19.22 33.85 3.06
CA ALA A 11 -17.98 33.27 2.51
C ALA A 11 -17.03 32.81 3.63
N LEU A 12 -16.87 33.62 4.69
CA LEU A 12 -16.07 33.26 5.87
C LEU A 12 -16.66 32.06 6.64
N LEU A 13 -17.99 32.00 6.78
CA LEU A 13 -18.65 30.89 7.46
C LEU A 13 -18.51 29.58 6.66
N ALA A 14 -18.62 29.64 5.33
CA ALA A 14 -18.38 28.49 4.46
C ALA A 14 -16.93 28.00 4.54
N LEU A 15 -15.94 28.92 4.55
CA LEU A 15 -14.52 28.59 4.74
C LEU A 15 -14.23 27.96 6.11
N LEU A 16 -14.89 28.44 7.18
CA LEU A 16 -14.72 27.90 8.53
C LEU A 16 -15.40 26.54 8.72
N LEU A 17 -16.55 26.30 8.07
CA LEU A 17 -17.23 25.00 8.10
C LEU A 17 -16.47 23.92 7.32
N CYS A 18 -15.67 24.29 6.31
CA CYS A 18 -14.80 23.36 5.61
C CYS A 18 -13.51 22.99 6.37
N ALA A 19 -13.16 23.71 7.45
CA ALA A 19 -11.91 23.49 8.20
C ALA A 19 -12.04 22.51 9.40
N GLY A 20 -13.24 21.99 9.67
CA GLY A 20 -13.59 21.33 10.93
C GLY A 20 -13.35 19.81 11.03
N SER A 21 -12.83 19.16 9.99
CA SER A 21 -12.67 17.69 9.98
C SER A 21 -11.29 17.28 9.45
N ALA A 22 -10.24 17.73 10.13
CA ALA A 22 -8.90 17.17 9.98
C ALA A 22 -8.72 16.09 11.06
N PHE A 23 -9.15 14.87 10.75
CA PHE A 23 -8.70 13.71 11.53
C PHE A 23 -7.22 13.46 11.19
N ALA A 24 -6.40 13.21 12.20
CA ALA A 24 -4.99 12.89 12.05
C ALA A 24 -4.82 11.43 11.57
N GLN A 25 -5.30 11.16 10.35
CA GLN A 25 -4.97 9.97 9.58
C GLN A 25 -3.50 10.08 9.13
N PRO A 26 -2.76 8.98 8.89
CA PRO A 26 -1.51 9.01 8.15
C PRO A 26 -1.77 9.78 6.85
N THR A 27 -1.27 11.02 6.81
CA THR A 27 -1.57 11.93 5.72
C THR A 27 -0.55 11.64 4.63
N LEU A 28 -1.00 10.95 3.60
CA LEU A 28 -0.29 10.95 2.33
C LEU A 28 -0.14 12.41 1.88
N GLY A 29 1.09 12.78 1.57
CA GLY A 29 1.38 14.07 0.97
C GLY A 29 0.83 14.16 -0.45
N PRO A 30 0.76 15.37 -1.00
CA PRO A 30 0.34 15.60 -2.37
C PRO A 30 1.28 14.95 -3.39
N GLY A 31 0.72 14.34 -4.43
CA GLY A 31 1.51 13.70 -5.50
C GLY A 31 2.00 12.31 -5.10
N PHE A 32 3.23 11.96 -5.50
CA PHE A 32 3.81 10.64 -5.22
C PHE A 32 4.30 10.54 -3.77
N ASN A 33 3.92 9.44 -3.12
CA ASN A 33 4.35 9.05 -1.79
C ASN A 33 5.11 7.73 -1.93
N PHE A 34 6.34 7.71 -1.43
CA PHE A 34 7.21 6.55 -1.43
C PHE A 34 7.14 5.88 -0.06
N ILE A 35 6.78 4.61 -0.04
CA ILE A 35 6.52 3.83 1.16
C ILE A 35 7.62 2.80 1.28
N THR A 36 8.43 2.84 2.33
CA THR A 36 9.35 1.74 2.64
C THR A 36 8.65 0.79 3.60
N PHE A 37 8.67 -0.50 3.30
CA PHE A 37 8.09 -1.52 4.18
C PHE A 37 8.99 -2.74 4.32
N THR A 38 8.68 -3.53 5.33
CA THR A 38 9.22 -4.87 5.56
C THR A 38 8.05 -5.83 5.71
N ASN A 39 8.09 -6.98 5.04
CA ASN A 39 7.10 -8.03 5.18
C ASN A 39 7.74 -9.39 5.48
N PHE A 40 6.93 -10.27 6.07
CA PHE A 40 7.27 -11.62 6.47
C PHE A 40 6.16 -12.55 6.00
N GLU A 41 6.51 -13.67 5.40
CA GLU A 41 5.55 -14.51 4.70
C GLU A 41 5.84 -16.00 4.82
N ASN A 42 4.76 -16.76 4.73
CA ASN A 42 4.73 -18.21 4.73
C ASN A 42 3.99 -18.68 3.49
N ARG A 43 4.29 -19.93 3.12
CA ARG A 43 3.62 -20.63 2.04
C ARG A 43 2.80 -21.79 2.58
N ILE A 44 1.58 -21.94 2.05
CA ILE A 44 0.78 -23.15 2.17
C ILE A 44 0.90 -23.90 0.84
N PRO A 45 1.66 -24.99 0.77
CA PRO A 45 1.82 -25.73 -0.48
C PRO A 45 0.55 -26.49 -0.84
N VAL A 46 0.27 -26.61 -2.13
CA VAL A 46 -0.70 -27.59 -2.64
C VAL A 46 -0.17 -29.01 -2.41
N GLU A 47 -1.03 -29.96 -2.02
CA GLU A 47 -0.61 -31.31 -1.60
C GLU A 47 0.38 -31.98 -2.60
N GLY A 48 1.52 -32.47 -2.10
CA GLY A 48 2.36 -33.43 -2.81
C GLY A 48 3.81 -33.03 -3.05
N ASP A 49 4.17 -31.75 -2.89
CA ASP A 49 5.57 -31.30 -2.97
C ASP A 49 5.79 -30.06 -2.07
N ASN A 50 6.69 -30.18 -1.10
CA ASN A 50 6.99 -29.08 -0.18
C ASN A 50 8.18 -28.22 -0.66
N ASP A 51 8.90 -28.63 -1.70
CA ASP A 51 10.17 -28.00 -2.07
C ASP A 51 10.05 -27.07 -3.30
N LEU A 52 9.05 -27.31 -4.16
CA LEU A 52 8.78 -26.49 -5.34
C LEU A 52 7.61 -25.53 -5.12
N ILE A 53 7.68 -24.35 -5.73
CA ILE A 53 6.52 -23.45 -5.80
C ILE A 53 5.64 -23.88 -6.99
N LEU A 54 4.38 -24.19 -6.73
CA LEU A 54 3.45 -24.74 -7.72
C LEU A 54 2.19 -23.87 -7.86
N PRO A 55 1.50 -23.92 -9.04
CA PRO A 55 0.16 -23.36 -9.17
C PRO A 55 -0.80 -23.93 -8.13
N GLY A 56 -1.49 -23.03 -7.41
CA GLY A 56 -2.36 -23.37 -6.28
C GLY A 56 -1.71 -23.16 -4.90
N ASP A 57 -0.39 -23.00 -4.82
CA ASP A 57 0.27 -22.60 -3.57
C ASP A 57 -0.25 -21.24 -3.10
N ILE A 58 -0.35 -21.07 -1.78
CA ILE A 58 -0.84 -19.82 -1.18
C ILE A 58 0.29 -19.16 -0.43
N PHE A 59 0.51 -17.88 -0.70
CA PHE A 59 1.42 -17.04 0.06
C PHE A 59 0.62 -16.10 0.93
N TYR A 60 0.97 -16.05 2.21
CA TYR A 60 0.33 -15.18 3.17
C TYR A 60 1.36 -14.62 4.13
N GLY A 61 1.08 -13.43 4.63
CA GLY A 61 2.09 -12.75 5.41
C GLY A 61 1.60 -11.49 6.05
N ILE A 62 2.49 -10.92 6.83
CA ILE A 62 2.32 -9.64 7.49
C ILE A 62 3.32 -8.64 6.94
N ALA A 63 2.96 -7.37 6.98
CA ALA A 63 3.84 -6.29 6.58
C ALA A 63 3.81 -5.16 7.61
N ARG A 64 4.85 -4.34 7.62
CA ARG A 64 4.89 -3.07 8.35
C ARG A 64 5.51 -2.01 7.47
N ILE A 65 4.86 -0.86 7.39
CA ILE A 65 5.43 0.34 6.80
C ILE A 65 6.40 0.96 7.79
N ASP A 66 7.63 1.11 7.37
CA ASP A 66 8.73 1.67 8.17
C ASP A 66 8.84 3.18 7.96
N ALA A 67 8.56 3.68 6.74
CA ALA A 67 8.56 5.10 6.42
C ALA A 67 7.64 5.43 5.25
N ILE A 68 7.10 6.65 5.23
CA ILE A 68 6.41 7.23 4.08
C ILE A 68 7.03 8.60 3.80
N ASP A 69 7.66 8.75 2.65
CA ASP A 69 8.29 9.99 2.21
C ASP A 69 7.47 10.61 1.07
N TRP A 70 7.13 11.89 1.20
CA TRP A 70 6.46 12.68 0.17
C TRP A 70 7.33 13.90 -0.13
N ALA A 71 8.05 13.91 -1.25
CA ALA A 71 8.79 15.10 -1.65
C ALA A 71 9.11 15.11 -3.14
N SER A 72 9.01 16.30 -3.76
CA SER A 72 9.56 16.59 -5.08
C SER A 72 11.09 16.73 -5.08
N THR A 73 11.73 16.67 -3.90
CA THR A 73 13.19 16.64 -3.70
C THR A 73 13.55 15.81 -2.46
N PRO A 74 14.57 14.93 -2.52
CA PRO A 74 14.83 13.86 -1.53
C PRO A 74 15.44 14.34 -0.20
N VAL A 75 14.90 15.38 0.43
CA VAL A 75 15.49 15.99 1.64
C VAL A 75 14.42 16.45 2.65
N SER A 76 13.58 15.53 3.14
CA SER A 76 13.12 15.49 4.54
C SER A 76 12.21 14.29 4.75
N PRO A 77 12.44 13.41 5.73
CA PRO A 77 11.46 12.42 6.16
C PRO A 77 10.35 13.13 6.96
N ASP A 78 9.46 13.83 6.26
CA ASP A 78 8.33 14.54 6.87
C ASP A 78 7.10 13.60 7.03
N TRP A 79 7.35 12.39 7.54
CA TRP A 79 6.38 11.68 8.36
C TRP A 79 6.82 11.78 9.83
N ILE A 80 6.30 12.82 10.49
CA ILE A 80 6.33 12.89 11.96
C ILE A 80 4.99 12.33 12.41
N PRO A 81 4.90 11.09 12.95
CA PRO A 81 3.67 10.62 13.55
C PRO A 81 3.27 11.64 14.61
N THR A 82 2.16 12.35 14.38
CA THR A 82 1.68 13.37 15.31
C THR A 82 1.19 12.66 16.57
N LEU A 83 2.12 12.53 17.52
CA LEU A 83 1.92 12.28 18.96
C LEU A 83 0.83 11.24 19.27
N ASN A 84 1.15 9.96 19.02
CA ASN A 84 1.23 8.86 19.99
C ASN A 84 1.12 7.50 19.26
N THR A 85 2.25 6.83 19.00
CA THR A 85 2.33 5.35 18.82
C THR A 85 1.56 4.68 17.66
N GLN A 86 1.33 5.33 16.51
CA GLN A 86 0.67 4.65 15.38
C GLN A 86 1.67 3.86 14.50
N TYR A 87 1.43 2.57 14.36
CA TYR A 87 2.08 1.67 13.40
C TYR A 87 1.12 1.41 12.25
N LEU A 88 1.65 1.41 11.03
CA LEU A 88 0.89 0.99 9.85
C LEU A 88 1.36 -0.40 9.44
N GLN A 89 0.49 -1.37 9.63
CA GLN A 89 0.79 -2.79 9.50
C GLN A 89 -0.20 -3.42 8.53
N GLY A 90 0.17 -4.54 7.91
CA GLY A 90 -0.67 -5.15 6.89
C GLY A 90 -0.67 -6.65 6.95
N TYR A 91 -1.63 -7.22 6.24
CA TYR A 91 -1.76 -8.64 6.00
C TYR A 91 -2.08 -8.86 4.53
N PHE A 92 -1.42 -9.83 3.92
CA PHE A 92 -1.69 -10.22 2.54
C PHE A 92 -1.93 -11.71 2.41
N PHE A 93 -2.66 -12.07 1.35
CA PHE A 93 -3.11 -13.42 1.04
C PHE A 93 -3.26 -13.54 -0.48
N THR A 94 -2.39 -14.33 -1.11
CA THR A 94 -2.29 -14.49 -2.56
C THR A 94 -2.16 -15.96 -2.93
N GLN A 95 -2.59 -16.32 -4.14
CA GLN A 95 -2.46 -17.67 -4.67
C GLN A 95 -1.60 -17.65 -5.92
N VAL A 96 -0.77 -18.66 -6.11
CA VAL A 96 0.01 -18.83 -7.33
C VAL A 96 -0.92 -19.28 -8.46
N ALA A 97 -1.11 -18.44 -9.46
CA ALA A 97 -1.90 -18.74 -10.64
C ALA A 97 -1.11 -19.60 -11.64
N SER A 98 0.16 -19.26 -11.85
CA SER A 98 1.02 -19.98 -12.79
C SER A 98 2.51 -19.83 -12.46
N VAL A 99 3.29 -20.81 -12.88
CA VAL A 99 4.76 -20.82 -12.79
C VAL A 99 5.31 -21.16 -14.16
N THR A 100 6.08 -20.24 -14.75
CA THR A 100 6.63 -20.39 -16.10
C THR A 100 8.16 -20.32 -16.07
N PRO A 101 8.88 -21.36 -16.51
CA PRO A 101 10.33 -21.31 -16.60
C PRO A 101 10.82 -20.20 -17.54
N VAL A 102 11.80 -19.42 -17.07
CA VAL A 102 12.53 -18.44 -17.89
C VAL A 102 13.83 -19.05 -18.41
N ASN A 103 14.56 -19.71 -17.50
CA ASN A 103 15.79 -20.44 -17.75
C ASN A 103 15.93 -21.56 -16.71
N ASP A 104 17.08 -22.24 -16.67
CA ASP A 104 17.31 -23.37 -15.75
C ASP A 104 17.29 -22.97 -14.27
N ASP A 105 17.51 -21.69 -13.95
CA ASP A 105 17.66 -21.19 -12.58
C ASP A 105 16.51 -20.25 -12.14
N GLN A 106 15.62 -19.85 -13.05
CA GLN A 106 14.59 -18.85 -12.77
C GLN A 106 13.22 -19.19 -13.37
N VAL A 107 12.18 -18.83 -12.63
CA VAL A 107 10.78 -18.91 -13.01
C VAL A 107 10.09 -17.57 -12.86
N ILE A 108 9.11 -17.29 -13.71
CA ILE A 108 8.11 -16.25 -13.48
C ILE A 108 6.93 -16.89 -12.76
N ILE A 109 6.56 -16.34 -11.61
CA ILE A 109 5.40 -16.71 -10.81
C ILE A 109 4.37 -15.60 -10.99
N ILE A 110 3.17 -15.94 -11.45
CA ILE A 110 2.03 -15.00 -11.50
C ILE A 110 1.10 -15.32 -10.34
N PHE A 111 0.68 -14.30 -9.59
CA PHE A 111 -0.27 -14.44 -8.50
C PHE A 111 -1.68 -14.02 -8.93
N GLU A 112 -2.65 -14.58 -8.24
CA GLU A 112 -4.08 -14.26 -8.36
C GLU A 112 -4.72 -14.18 -6.98
N THR A 113 -5.99 -13.77 -6.96
CA THR A 113 -6.81 -13.82 -5.75
C THR A 113 -7.05 -15.28 -5.34
N PRO A 114 -6.81 -15.64 -4.06
CA PRO A 114 -7.10 -16.97 -3.57
C PRO A 114 -8.56 -17.39 -3.73
N THR A 115 -8.73 -18.65 -4.12
CA THR A 115 -10.05 -19.30 -4.27
C THR A 115 -10.53 -20.02 -3.00
N VAL A 116 -9.70 -20.01 -1.95
CA VAL A 116 -10.01 -20.59 -0.63
C VAL A 116 -10.12 -19.48 0.41
N SER A 117 -10.86 -19.73 1.49
CA SER A 117 -10.99 -18.77 2.58
C SER A 117 -9.65 -18.57 3.31
N ASP A 118 -9.40 -17.33 3.73
CA ASP A 118 -8.24 -16.96 4.53
C ASP A 118 -8.25 -17.69 5.88
N PRO A 119 -7.19 -18.46 6.24
CA PRO A 119 -7.12 -19.19 7.49
C PRO A 119 -7.17 -18.29 8.74
N TYR A 120 -6.81 -17.01 8.60
CA TYR A 120 -6.86 -16.03 9.70
C TYR A 120 -8.12 -15.17 9.69
N GLY A 121 -8.95 -15.25 8.64
CA GLY A 121 -10.19 -14.50 8.50
C GLY A 121 -10.02 -12.97 8.44
N VAL A 122 -8.83 -12.48 8.08
CA VAL A 122 -8.53 -11.05 7.90
C VAL A 122 -9.07 -10.56 6.55
N ILE A 123 -8.90 -11.38 5.51
CA ILE A 123 -9.50 -11.20 4.19
C ILE A 123 -10.73 -12.10 4.11
N SER A 124 -11.92 -11.50 4.12
CA SER A 124 -13.18 -12.22 4.10
C SER A 124 -13.51 -12.75 2.70
N ASP A 125 -14.45 -13.69 2.59
CA ASP A 125 -14.92 -14.18 1.29
C ASP A 125 -15.48 -13.04 0.39
N ALA A 126 -16.04 -11.98 1.00
CA ALA A 126 -16.51 -10.80 0.27
C ALA A 126 -15.37 -9.91 -0.23
N ASP A 127 -14.23 -9.90 0.46
CA ASP A 127 -13.00 -9.24 0.02
C ASP A 127 -12.38 -10.03 -1.15
N LEU A 128 -12.30 -11.35 -1.04
CA LEU A 128 -11.83 -12.23 -2.12
C LEU A 128 -12.69 -12.10 -3.38
N ALA A 129 -14.01 -11.96 -3.24
CA ALA A 129 -14.91 -11.74 -4.37
C ALA A 129 -14.71 -10.39 -5.08
N GLN A 130 -13.95 -9.46 -4.49
CA GLN A 130 -13.54 -8.18 -5.07
C GLN A 130 -12.04 -8.16 -5.41
N GLY A 131 -11.38 -9.32 -5.39
CA GLY A 131 -9.97 -9.46 -5.69
C GLY A 131 -8.99 -8.95 -4.63
N VAL A 132 -9.46 -8.62 -3.42
CA VAL A 132 -8.61 -8.07 -2.35
C VAL A 132 -7.58 -9.09 -1.90
N VAL A 133 -6.31 -8.71 -1.97
CA VAL A 133 -5.15 -9.55 -1.61
C VAL A 133 -4.28 -8.94 -0.54
N LEU A 134 -4.43 -7.64 -0.23
CA LEU A 134 -3.63 -6.95 0.78
C LEU A 134 -4.50 -5.95 1.54
N LYS A 135 -4.38 -5.94 2.87
CA LYS A 135 -5.01 -4.94 3.74
C LYS A 135 -3.98 -4.31 4.65
N TRP A 136 -4.13 -3.02 4.88
CA TRP A 136 -3.33 -2.22 5.79
C TRP A 136 -4.20 -1.68 6.93
N PHE A 137 -3.64 -1.62 8.14
CA PHE A 137 -4.29 -1.27 9.38
C PHE A 137 -3.47 -0.26 10.17
N GLU A 138 -4.13 0.76 10.69
CA GLU A 138 -3.59 1.69 11.68
C GLU A 138 -3.73 1.07 13.07
N SER A 139 -2.60 0.74 13.69
CA SER A 139 -2.54 0.12 15.02
C SER A 139 -1.75 0.98 16.01
N ASN A 140 -2.04 0.81 17.30
CA ASN A 140 -1.22 1.38 18.38
C ASN A 140 -0.27 0.36 19.02
N THR A 141 -0.25 -0.87 18.53
CA THR A 141 0.58 -1.96 19.05
C THR A 141 1.71 -2.27 18.06
N PRO A 142 2.94 -2.49 18.56
CA PRO A 142 4.01 -2.96 17.69
C PRO A 142 3.75 -4.40 17.25
N LEU A 143 4.22 -4.72 16.05
CA LEU A 143 4.24 -6.07 15.51
C LEU A 143 4.95 -7.04 16.46
N MET A 144 4.27 -8.13 16.85
CA MET A 144 4.79 -9.12 17.78
C MET A 144 5.26 -10.37 17.05
N PHE A 145 6.47 -10.86 17.34
CA PHE A 145 7.04 -12.07 16.73
C PHE A 145 7.18 -13.21 17.72
N THR A 146 6.08 -13.55 18.43
CA THR A 146 6.07 -14.64 19.41
C THR A 146 5.49 -15.95 18.86
N SER A 147 4.64 -15.86 17.84
CA SER A 147 4.13 -16.95 17.01
C SER A 147 3.53 -16.35 15.74
N GLU A 148 3.32 -17.17 14.70
CA GLU A 148 2.64 -16.73 13.47
C GLU A 148 1.27 -16.11 13.76
N ALA A 149 0.41 -16.78 14.54
CA ALA A 149 -0.91 -16.26 14.89
C ALA A 149 -0.86 -14.97 15.71
N ALA A 150 0.13 -14.81 16.61
CA ALA A 150 0.29 -13.57 17.37
C ALA A 150 0.79 -12.42 16.48
N SER A 151 1.66 -12.73 15.52
CA SER A 151 2.13 -11.80 14.51
C SER A 151 0.99 -11.26 13.65
N VAL A 152 0.16 -12.15 13.09
CA VAL A 152 -1.05 -11.77 12.34
C VAL A 152 -1.99 -10.94 13.21
N ALA A 153 -2.31 -11.41 14.42
CA ALA A 153 -3.21 -10.68 15.32
C ALA A 153 -2.72 -9.27 15.63
N SER A 154 -1.41 -9.06 15.86
CA SER A 154 -0.84 -7.73 16.10
C SER A 154 -0.78 -6.84 14.84
N ALA A 155 -0.66 -7.44 13.65
CA ALA A 155 -0.64 -6.70 12.39
C ALA A 155 -2.04 -6.15 12.01
N THR A 156 -3.11 -6.75 12.56
CA THR A 156 -4.50 -6.50 12.14
C THR A 156 -5.42 -6.06 13.27
N ASP A 157 -4.90 -5.70 14.46
CA ASP A 157 -5.69 -5.26 15.62
C ASP A 157 -6.19 -3.81 15.53
N GLY A 158 -5.84 -3.14 14.42
CA GLY A 158 -6.08 -1.74 14.16
C GLY A 158 -7.38 -1.43 13.41
N SER A 159 -7.51 -0.17 13.02
CA SER A 159 -8.55 0.27 12.09
C SER A 159 -8.08 0.09 10.64
N LEU A 160 -8.96 -0.37 9.75
CA LEU A 160 -8.65 -0.52 8.33
C LEU A 160 -8.24 0.83 7.71
N TRP A 161 -7.02 0.89 7.18
CA TRP A 161 -6.49 2.04 6.46
C TRP A 161 -6.75 1.92 4.96
N LEU A 162 -6.45 0.75 4.39
CA LEU A 162 -6.51 0.54 2.94
C LEU A 162 -6.67 -0.95 2.63
N SER A 163 -7.65 -1.30 1.80
CA SER A 163 -7.78 -2.60 1.14
C SER A 163 -7.35 -2.49 -0.32
N LEU A 164 -6.50 -3.39 -0.77
CA LEU A 164 -5.90 -3.42 -2.10
C LEU A 164 -6.26 -4.72 -2.82
N SER A 165 -6.76 -4.57 -4.05
CA SER A 165 -7.16 -5.64 -4.94
C SER A 165 -6.23 -5.80 -6.12
N ILE A 166 -6.09 -7.04 -6.56
CA ILE A 166 -5.38 -7.41 -7.79
C ILE A 166 -6.28 -7.32 -9.03
N GLU A 167 -7.59 -7.09 -8.87
CA GLU A 167 -8.48 -6.80 -10.00
C GLU A 167 -8.03 -5.53 -10.73
N ASP A 168 -7.91 -5.64 -12.05
CA ASP A 168 -7.32 -4.62 -12.94
C ASP A 168 -5.91 -4.17 -12.49
N GLY A 169 -5.20 -5.05 -11.78
CA GLY A 169 -3.82 -4.91 -11.36
C GLY A 169 -3.02 -6.16 -11.69
N TYR A 170 -1.88 -6.33 -11.02
CA TYR A 170 -0.99 -7.47 -11.20
C TYR A 170 -0.17 -7.72 -9.95
N TRP A 171 0.32 -8.95 -9.83
CA TRP A 171 1.38 -9.31 -8.92
C TRP A 171 2.12 -10.50 -9.52
N TRP A 172 3.44 -10.37 -9.68
CA TRP A 172 4.29 -11.44 -10.16
C TRP A 172 5.66 -11.40 -9.50
N SER A 173 6.44 -12.47 -9.68
CA SER A 173 7.82 -12.54 -9.21
C SER A 173 8.72 -13.24 -10.24
N LEU A 174 9.95 -12.76 -10.38
CA LEU A 174 11.05 -13.51 -10.97
C LEU A 174 11.80 -14.21 -9.82
N ALA A 175 11.63 -15.52 -9.70
CA ALA A 175 12.07 -16.30 -8.54
C ALA A 175 12.95 -17.49 -8.92
N LEU A 176 13.68 -18.01 -7.95
CA LEU A 176 14.23 -19.36 -8.02
C LEU A 176 13.09 -20.39 -7.97
N PRO A 177 13.17 -21.50 -8.73
CA PRO A 177 12.12 -22.53 -8.74
C PRO A 177 11.94 -23.25 -7.40
N SER A 178 12.95 -23.21 -6.52
CA SER A 178 12.93 -23.80 -5.19
C SER A 178 13.77 -22.98 -4.22
N ALA A 179 13.28 -22.85 -2.99
CA ALA A 179 14.04 -22.31 -1.87
C ALA A 179 14.67 -23.40 -0.98
N ALA A 180 14.41 -24.68 -1.28
CA ALA A 180 14.83 -25.79 -0.44
C ALA A 180 16.36 -25.89 -0.35
N GLY A 181 16.87 -26.00 0.88
CA GLY A 181 18.31 -26.15 1.14
C GLY A 181 19.14 -24.87 0.98
N LEU A 182 18.51 -23.73 0.70
CA LEU A 182 19.20 -22.43 0.71
C LEU A 182 19.54 -22.02 2.16
N GLY A 183 20.65 -21.30 2.31
CA GLY A 183 21.02 -20.71 3.60
C GLY A 183 20.09 -19.56 3.97
N ALA A 184 20.11 -19.14 5.24
CA ALA A 184 19.41 -17.95 5.70
C ALA A 184 19.88 -16.68 4.96
N ASN A 185 18.98 -15.71 4.79
CA ASN A 185 19.22 -14.43 4.11
C ASN A 185 19.71 -14.56 2.66
N THR A 186 19.25 -15.60 1.96
CA THR A 186 19.54 -15.81 0.54
C THR A 186 18.45 -15.15 -0.30
N LEU A 187 18.82 -14.32 -1.28
CA LEU A 187 17.87 -13.74 -2.24
C LEU A 187 17.25 -14.88 -3.09
N VAL A 188 15.92 -14.95 -3.12
CA VAL A 188 15.17 -15.97 -3.85
C VAL A 188 14.25 -15.41 -4.92
N ALA A 189 13.83 -14.14 -4.82
CA ALA A 189 12.99 -13.53 -5.85
C ALA A 189 13.09 -12.00 -5.87
N ASP A 190 12.79 -11.44 -7.04
CA ASP A 190 12.35 -10.06 -7.21
C ASP A 190 10.84 -10.10 -7.54
N SER A 191 10.01 -9.50 -6.69
CA SER A 191 8.56 -9.40 -6.83
C SER A 191 8.16 -8.01 -7.29
N PHE A 192 7.10 -7.94 -8.09
CA PHE A 192 6.54 -6.71 -8.64
C PHE A 192 5.02 -6.78 -8.48
N TYR A 193 4.40 -5.68 -8.09
CA TYR A 193 2.96 -5.62 -7.92
C TYR A 193 2.42 -4.23 -8.23
N GLY A 194 1.20 -4.20 -8.74
CA GLY A 194 0.38 -3.02 -8.97
C GLY A 194 -1.06 -3.35 -8.59
N LEU A 195 -1.59 -2.68 -7.56
CA LEU A 195 -2.85 -2.99 -6.91
C LEU A 195 -3.77 -1.77 -6.88
N ASN A 196 -5.08 -2.02 -6.91
CA ASN A 196 -6.11 -1.00 -6.90
C ASN A 196 -6.79 -0.90 -5.53
N ALA A 197 -7.13 0.31 -5.11
CA ALA A 197 -7.79 0.53 -3.84
C ALA A 197 -9.28 0.20 -3.91
N VAL A 198 -9.76 -0.57 -2.94
CA VAL A 198 -11.17 -0.99 -2.85
C VAL A 198 -11.90 -0.26 -1.73
N ASP A 199 -11.30 -0.23 -0.54
CA ASP A 199 -11.91 0.33 0.67
C ASP A 199 -10.85 0.84 1.65
N GLY A 200 -11.27 1.44 2.75
CA GLY A 200 -10.42 2.00 3.79
C GLY A 200 -10.37 3.52 3.75
N SER A 201 -9.93 4.12 4.86
CA SER A 201 -9.87 5.58 5.01
C SER A 201 -8.95 6.25 3.98
N ALA A 202 -7.92 5.56 3.49
CA ALA A 202 -6.99 6.09 2.49
C ALA A 202 -7.49 5.97 1.04
N SER A 203 -8.49 5.11 0.76
CA SER A 203 -8.92 4.80 -0.61
C SER A 203 -9.49 6.00 -1.38
N SER A 204 -10.27 6.85 -0.70
CA SER A 204 -11.07 7.93 -1.32
C SER A 204 -10.27 9.10 -1.93
N GLY A 205 -8.94 9.07 -1.82
CA GLY A 205 -8.04 10.12 -2.31
C GLY A 205 -6.88 9.59 -3.14
N LEU A 206 -6.91 8.34 -3.60
CA LEU A 206 -5.86 7.80 -4.46
C LEU A 206 -6.19 8.05 -5.92
N ILE A 207 -5.16 8.34 -6.72
CA ILE A 207 -5.27 8.35 -8.18
C ILE A 207 -4.58 7.12 -8.73
N GLN A 208 -5.06 6.64 -9.88
CA GLN A 208 -4.33 5.62 -10.60
C GLN A 208 -3.16 6.26 -11.35
N ILE A 209 -2.05 5.55 -11.40
CA ILE A 209 -0.79 5.93 -12.01
C ILE A 209 -0.27 4.74 -12.82
N ASN A 210 0.29 5.02 -14.00
CA ASN A 210 0.98 3.99 -14.75
C ASN A 210 2.27 3.62 -13.99
N ASP A 211 2.49 2.33 -13.70
CA ASP A 211 3.72 1.87 -13.06
C ASP A 211 4.89 1.96 -14.06
N PRO A 212 5.90 2.82 -13.84
CA PRO A 212 7.06 2.91 -14.72
C PRO A 212 8.01 1.70 -14.62
N ILE A 213 7.84 0.84 -13.62
CA ILE A 213 8.69 -0.32 -13.34
C ILE A 213 8.17 -1.57 -14.04
N GLU A 214 6.91 -1.59 -14.48
CA GLU A 214 6.34 -2.80 -15.04
C GLU A 214 6.78 -3.06 -16.49
N ASP A 215 7.24 -4.28 -16.74
CA ASP A 215 7.64 -4.75 -18.07
C ASP A 215 6.62 -5.73 -18.69
N LEU A 216 5.71 -6.30 -17.87
CA LEU A 216 4.81 -7.38 -18.28
C LEU A 216 3.37 -6.94 -18.55
N PHE A 217 2.88 -5.92 -17.86
CA PHE A 217 1.55 -5.36 -18.11
C PHE A 217 1.67 -3.87 -18.53
N ASP A 218 0.54 -3.22 -18.81
CA ASP A 218 0.48 -1.76 -19.03
C ASP A 218 -0.83 -1.27 -18.40
N LEU A 219 -0.83 -1.20 -17.07
CA LEU A 219 -1.99 -0.94 -16.23
C LEU A 219 -1.80 0.29 -15.33
N ASP A 220 -2.84 1.12 -15.27
CA ASP A 220 -2.92 2.22 -14.32
C ASP A 220 -3.43 1.69 -12.96
N VAL A 221 -2.62 1.79 -11.92
CA VAL A 221 -2.89 1.23 -10.58
C VAL A 221 -2.81 2.27 -9.48
N ASN A 222 -3.45 2.06 -8.32
CA ASN A 222 -3.35 3.01 -7.21
C ASN A 222 -2.07 2.87 -6.38
N PHE A 223 -1.53 1.66 -6.30
CA PHE A 223 -0.42 1.30 -5.44
C PHE A 223 0.50 0.33 -6.18
N TYR A 224 1.75 0.67 -6.43
CA TYR A 224 2.69 -0.24 -7.06
C TYR A 224 3.98 -0.35 -6.27
N GLY A 225 4.79 -1.37 -6.53
CA GLY A 225 6.09 -1.52 -5.90
C GLY A 225 6.87 -2.73 -6.40
N GLN A 226 8.10 -2.81 -5.91
CA GLN A 226 8.98 -3.94 -6.09
C GLN A 226 9.34 -4.50 -4.71
N ALA A 227 9.67 -5.79 -4.61
CA ALA A 227 10.15 -6.40 -3.39
C ALA A 227 11.19 -7.50 -3.61
N LYS A 228 12.32 -7.42 -2.92
CA LYS A 228 13.35 -8.46 -2.87
C LYS A 228 13.03 -9.43 -1.77
N VAL A 229 12.82 -10.68 -2.15
CA VAL A 229 12.43 -11.77 -1.27
C VAL A 229 13.66 -12.58 -0.88
N PHE A 230 13.82 -12.80 0.42
CA PHE A 230 14.92 -13.53 1.01
C PHE A 230 14.39 -14.67 1.88
N THR A 231 15.15 -15.76 1.98
CA THR A 231 14.90 -16.77 3.02
C THR A 231 15.14 -16.19 4.41
N SER A 232 14.25 -16.50 5.36
CA SER A 232 14.40 -16.04 6.74
C SER A 232 15.57 -16.70 7.48
N ASP A 233 16.09 -16.00 8.50
CA ASP A 233 17.02 -16.59 9.47
C ASP A 233 16.26 -17.21 10.65
N PRO A 234 16.24 -18.56 10.79
CA PRO A 234 15.53 -19.22 11.88
C PRO A 234 16.13 -18.93 13.27
N ASN A 235 17.35 -18.38 13.34
CA ASN A 235 17.98 -17.96 14.59
C ASN A 235 17.66 -16.51 14.97
N ASN A 236 17.06 -15.74 14.07
CA ASN A 236 16.63 -14.38 14.34
C ASN A 236 15.21 -14.42 14.94
N PRO A 237 15.02 -14.00 16.20
CA PRO A 237 13.68 -14.03 16.83
C PRO A 237 12.66 -13.17 16.08
N THR A 238 13.10 -12.17 15.31
CA THR A 238 12.26 -11.48 14.34
C THR A 238 12.23 -12.27 13.05
N GLY A 239 11.07 -12.80 12.69
CA GLY A 239 10.92 -13.57 11.45
C GLY A 239 11.13 -15.07 11.57
N ALA A 240 11.56 -15.62 12.72
CA ALA A 240 11.83 -17.06 12.88
C ALA A 240 10.66 -18.01 12.53
N PHE A 241 9.42 -17.50 12.56
CA PHE A 241 8.20 -18.26 12.21
C PHE A 241 7.76 -18.10 10.76
N TRP A 242 8.51 -17.32 9.98
CA TRP A 242 8.20 -16.96 8.61
C TRP A 242 9.26 -17.57 7.69
N GLU A 243 8.84 -18.17 6.58
CA GLU A 243 9.71 -18.84 5.61
C GLU A 243 10.54 -17.81 4.83
N PHE A 244 9.92 -16.67 4.51
CA PHE A 244 10.55 -15.59 3.77
C PHE A 244 10.35 -14.23 4.44
N TYR A 245 11.22 -13.29 4.09
CA TYR A 245 11.03 -11.88 4.35
C TYR A 245 11.39 -11.07 3.10
N SER A 246 10.74 -9.93 2.93
CA SER A 246 11.13 -8.96 1.92
C SER A 246 11.08 -7.54 2.48
N SER A 247 11.78 -6.64 1.81
CA SER A 247 11.77 -5.22 2.13
C SER A 247 12.09 -4.45 0.87
N ASP A 248 11.31 -3.41 0.59
CA ASP A 248 11.55 -2.52 -0.54
C ASP A 248 10.52 -1.37 -0.60
N PRO A 249 10.68 -0.43 -1.56
CA PRO A 249 9.75 0.66 -1.74
C PRO A 249 8.48 0.28 -2.52
N ALA A 250 7.36 0.82 -2.06
CA ALA A 250 6.12 0.98 -2.82
C ALA A 250 5.86 2.46 -3.11
N VAL A 251 4.95 2.73 -4.03
CA VAL A 251 4.52 4.07 -4.43
C VAL A 251 3.01 4.14 -4.45
N VAL A 252 2.47 5.22 -3.89
CA VAL A 252 1.07 5.60 -3.99
C VAL A 252 0.97 7.05 -4.39
N ALA A 253 0.01 7.40 -5.24
CA ALA A 253 -0.22 8.79 -5.63
C ALA A 253 -1.54 9.33 -5.10
N THR A 254 -1.50 10.57 -4.63
CA THR A 254 -2.69 11.35 -4.27
C THR A 254 -2.82 12.55 -5.22
N PRO A 255 -4.03 13.07 -5.46
CA PRO A 255 -4.21 14.32 -6.16
C PRO A 255 -3.39 15.41 -5.49
N GLU A 256 -2.69 16.20 -6.29
CA GLU A 256 -2.22 17.48 -5.78
C GLU A 256 -3.44 18.26 -5.27
N PRO A 257 -3.38 18.82 -4.04
CA PRO A 257 -4.44 19.64 -3.49
C PRO A 257 -4.77 20.68 -4.54
N GLY A 258 -6.04 21.10 -4.59
CA GLY A 258 -6.53 22.10 -5.54
C GLY A 258 -5.85 23.47 -5.46
N THR A 259 -4.62 23.59 -4.98
CA THR A 259 -3.65 24.67 -5.14
C THR A 259 -3.71 25.33 -6.51
N LEU A 260 -3.88 24.58 -7.62
CA LEU A 260 -4.12 25.17 -8.94
C LEU A 260 -5.48 25.86 -9.04
N LEU A 261 -6.51 25.31 -8.43
CA LEU A 261 -7.85 25.90 -8.34
C LEU A 261 -7.89 27.09 -7.35
N ILE A 262 -7.15 27.06 -6.25
CA ILE A 262 -6.96 28.18 -5.30
C ILE A 262 -6.16 29.30 -5.96
N LEU A 263 -5.07 28.96 -6.66
CA LEU A 263 -4.28 29.90 -7.45
C LEU A 263 -5.14 30.51 -8.56
N GLY A 264 -5.86 29.69 -9.30
CA GLY A 264 -6.76 30.11 -10.37
C GLY A 264 -7.89 31.02 -9.87
N SER A 265 -8.55 30.66 -8.78
CA SER A 265 -9.60 31.47 -8.16
C SER A 265 -9.05 32.76 -7.54
N GLY A 266 -7.85 32.74 -6.96
CA GLY A 266 -7.13 33.92 -6.49
C GLY A 266 -6.80 34.90 -7.63
N LEU A 267 -6.28 34.39 -8.75
CA LEU A 267 -5.99 35.19 -9.95
C LEU A 267 -7.26 35.78 -10.57
N LEU A 268 -8.34 35.01 -10.64
CA LEU A 268 -9.65 35.49 -11.10
C LEU A 268 -10.19 36.59 -10.16
N GLY A 269 -10.04 36.43 -8.84
CA GLY A 269 -10.38 37.44 -7.85
C GLY A 269 -9.59 38.75 -8.01
N LEU A 270 -8.28 38.65 -8.26
CA LEU A 270 -7.42 39.80 -8.55
C LEU A 270 -7.79 40.50 -9.87
N ALA A 271 -8.08 39.72 -10.92
CA ALA A 271 -8.53 40.25 -12.20
C ALA A 271 -9.88 40.99 -12.08
N ALA A 272 -10.83 40.42 -11.34
CA ALA A 272 -12.12 41.05 -11.05
C ALA A 272 -11.96 42.35 -10.23
N SER A 273 -11.05 42.36 -9.24
CA SER A 273 -10.72 43.53 -8.43
C SER A 273 -10.12 44.66 -9.28
N ARG A 274 -9.18 44.34 -10.18
CA ARG A 274 -8.58 45.30 -11.12
C ARG A 274 -9.61 45.90 -12.07
N ARG A 275 -10.52 45.08 -12.63
CA ARG A 275 -11.61 45.56 -13.50
C ARG A 275 -12.54 46.54 -12.79
N ARG A 276 -12.75 46.36 -11.48
CA ARG A 276 -13.60 47.24 -10.67
C ARG A 276 -12.96 48.60 -10.42
N ARG A 277 -11.63 48.65 -10.21
CA ARG A 277 -10.88 49.91 -10.04
C ARG A 277 -10.83 50.76 -11.30
N ASN A 278 -10.82 50.16 -12.49
CA ASN A 278 -10.76 50.91 -13.75
C ASN A 278 -12.13 51.46 -14.23
N LYS A 279 -13.23 51.10 -13.55
CA LYS A 279 -14.59 51.59 -13.86
C LYS A 279 -15.12 52.61 -12.86
N ALA A 280 -14.36 52.87 -11.80
CA ALA A 280 -14.60 53.94 -10.82
C ALA A 280 -13.64 55.09 -11.12
#